data_AF-A0A519RT85-F1
#
_entry.id   AF-A0A519RT85-F1
#
_cell.length_a   1.000
_cell.length_b   1.000
_cell.length_c   1.000
_cell.angle_alpha   90.00
_cell.angle_beta   90.00
_cell.angle_gamma   90.00
#
_symmetry.space_group_name_H-M   'P 1'
#
loop_
_entity.id
_entity.type
_entity.pdbx_description
1 polymer ?
#
loop_
_entity_poly.entity_id
_entity_poly.type
_entity_poly.pdbx_seq_one_letter_code
_entity_poly.pdbx_strand_id
1 'polypeptide(L)'
;MKIIDLRTMRGPSYWSVKHYRLIVCKVDLGEFAGEWSNTIDNFAERLTALLPKIGQPHAPASRHSSKQLAKHPPLTQEQLADGEPLGHVIQHVALELQRQAGMPVFWGKSYPAREEGVEYVVFAYQEERAGRYAAQAAVEMVEALCRGEEFNLKPVIDELHDIREEEFFGPSTWSIVAEAASRNIPYIQLKNSSIIQLGY
;
A
#
# COMPACT_ATOMS: atom_id res chain seq x y z
N MET A 1 -11.08 -11.28 -9.16
CA MET A 1 -9.87 -11.42 -8.34
C MET A 1 -10.28 -11.77 -6.92
N LYS A 2 -9.45 -12.48 -6.16
CA LYS A 2 -9.81 -12.88 -4.78
C LYS A 2 -8.59 -12.96 -3.89
N ILE A 3 -8.68 -12.39 -2.69
CA ILE A 3 -7.67 -12.58 -1.65
C ILE A 3 -7.85 -13.99 -1.05
N ILE A 4 -6.88 -14.86 -1.25
CA ILE A 4 -6.84 -16.23 -0.70
C ILE A 4 -6.32 -16.20 0.75
N ASP A 5 -5.33 -15.37 1.02
CA ASP A 5 -4.69 -15.27 2.33
C ASP A 5 -4.22 -13.83 2.59
N LEU A 6 -4.43 -13.34 3.82
CA LEU A 6 -4.10 -11.97 4.22
C LEU A 6 -3.45 -11.94 5.59
N ARG A 7 -2.13 -11.74 5.59
CA ARG A 7 -1.30 -11.72 6.81
C ARG A 7 -0.74 -10.34 7.09
N THR A 8 -0.54 -10.06 8.37
CA THR A 8 0.13 -8.84 8.84
C THR A 8 1.43 -9.20 9.54
N MET A 9 2.54 -8.68 9.03
CA MET A 9 3.85 -8.77 9.66
C MET A 9 4.07 -7.55 10.57
N ARG A 10 4.68 -7.79 11.74
CA ARG A 10 4.98 -6.75 12.76
C ARG A 10 6.47 -6.68 13.13
N GLY A 11 7.33 -7.36 12.36
CA GLY A 11 8.75 -7.55 12.64
C GLY A 11 9.50 -8.04 11.41
N PRO A 12 10.79 -8.37 11.54
CA PRO A 12 11.55 -9.02 10.47
C PRO A 12 10.80 -10.25 9.94
N SER A 13 10.72 -10.37 8.62
CA SER A 13 9.99 -11.45 7.95
C SER A 13 10.73 -11.94 6.72
N TYR A 14 10.26 -13.06 6.14
CA TYR A 14 10.77 -13.58 4.86
C TYR A 14 10.77 -12.51 3.75
N TRP A 15 9.77 -11.63 3.75
CA TRP A 15 9.58 -10.59 2.73
C TRP A 15 10.53 -9.41 2.86
N SER A 16 10.93 -9.10 4.10
CA SER A 16 11.85 -8.00 4.36
C SER A 16 12.46 -8.08 5.75
N VAL A 17 13.77 -7.85 5.80
CA VAL A 17 14.54 -7.66 7.03
C VAL A 17 14.69 -6.18 7.41
N LYS A 18 14.17 -5.25 6.59
CA LYS A 18 14.27 -3.79 6.82
C LYS A 18 12.92 -3.13 7.07
N HIS A 19 11.84 -3.72 6.56
CA HIS A 19 10.47 -3.21 6.69
C HIS A 19 9.68 -4.20 7.53
N TYR A 20 9.19 -3.74 8.69
CA TYR A 20 8.60 -4.62 9.71
C TYR A 20 7.07 -4.63 9.70
N ARG A 21 6.45 -3.52 9.27
CA ARG A 21 4.99 -3.37 9.19
C ARG A 21 4.56 -3.63 7.76
N LEU A 22 4.27 -4.90 7.43
CA LEU A 22 3.89 -5.31 6.08
C LEU A 22 2.54 -6.04 6.06
N ILE A 23 1.73 -5.74 5.06
CA ILE A 23 0.62 -6.59 4.63
C ILE A 23 1.15 -7.54 3.58
N VAL A 24 0.85 -8.82 3.74
CA VAL A 24 1.18 -9.89 2.80
C VAL A 24 -0.14 -10.48 2.33
N CYS A 25 -0.49 -10.19 1.09
CA CYS A 25 -1.72 -10.62 0.47
C CYS A 25 -1.40 -11.66 -0.62
N LYS A 26 -2.04 -12.82 -0.57
CA LYS A 26 -2.00 -13.80 -1.66
C LYS A 26 -3.27 -13.65 -2.47
N VAL A 27 -3.15 -13.23 -3.72
CA VAL A 27 -4.28 -12.86 -4.59
C VAL A 27 -4.37 -13.85 -5.75
N ASP A 28 -5.53 -14.47 -5.89
CA ASP A 28 -5.96 -15.16 -7.10
C ASP A 28 -6.45 -14.13 -8.12
N LEU A 29 -5.77 -14.04 -9.27
CA LEU A 29 -6.15 -13.11 -10.33
C LEU A 29 -7.40 -13.59 -11.09
N GLY A 30 -7.78 -14.86 -10.95
CA GLY A 30 -8.97 -15.44 -11.59
C GLY A 30 -8.89 -15.38 -13.11
N GLU A 31 -9.93 -14.81 -13.74
CA GLU A 31 -10.01 -14.66 -15.20
C GLU A 31 -8.91 -13.76 -15.79
N PHE A 32 -8.27 -12.92 -14.97
CA PHE A 32 -7.16 -12.05 -15.38
C PHE A 32 -5.78 -12.68 -15.13
N ALA A 33 -5.73 -13.99 -14.83
CA ALA A 33 -4.47 -14.70 -14.67
C ALA A 33 -3.64 -14.67 -15.96
N GLY A 34 -2.42 -14.15 -15.88
CA GLY A 34 -1.52 -14.02 -17.03
C GLY A 34 -1.75 -12.77 -17.89
N GLU A 35 -2.78 -11.97 -17.58
CA GLU A 35 -3.02 -10.67 -18.21
C GLU A 35 -2.09 -9.60 -17.62
N TRP A 36 -1.78 -8.60 -18.45
CA TRP A 36 -0.91 -7.48 -18.12
C TRP A 36 -1.71 -6.18 -18.28
N SER A 37 -1.27 -5.08 -17.65
CA SER A 37 -2.03 -3.83 -17.72
C SER A 37 -2.28 -3.30 -19.14
N ASN A 38 -1.42 -3.65 -20.10
CA ASN A 38 -1.50 -3.23 -21.50
C ASN A 38 -2.40 -4.12 -22.38
N THR A 39 -2.77 -5.32 -21.92
CA THR A 39 -3.69 -6.20 -22.64
C THR A 39 -5.15 -5.86 -22.34
N ILE A 40 -5.39 -5.05 -21.31
CA ILE A 40 -6.72 -4.65 -20.86
C ILE A 40 -7.08 -3.28 -21.43
N ASP A 41 -8.14 -3.24 -22.24
CA ASP A 41 -8.58 -2.04 -22.95
C ASP A 41 -8.83 -0.86 -22.01
N ASN A 42 -8.17 0.28 -22.30
CA ASN A 42 -8.28 1.55 -21.57
C ASN A 42 -8.00 1.46 -20.05
N PHE A 43 -7.29 0.42 -19.59
CA PHE A 43 -7.03 0.23 -18.16
C PHE A 43 -6.14 1.34 -17.57
N ALA A 44 -5.09 1.70 -18.30
CA ALA A 44 -4.14 2.74 -17.87
C ALA A 44 -4.85 4.08 -17.66
N GLU A 45 -5.70 4.49 -18.61
CA GLU A 45 -6.48 5.73 -18.56
C GLU A 45 -7.47 5.73 -17.39
N ARG A 46 -8.20 4.64 -17.19
CA ARG A 46 -9.16 4.54 -16.07
C ARG A 46 -8.45 4.64 -14.72
N LEU A 47 -7.32 3.93 -14.57
CA LEU A 47 -6.56 3.91 -13.33
C LEU A 47 -5.97 5.29 -13.01
N THR A 48 -5.34 5.95 -13.98
CA THR A 48 -4.75 7.27 -13.75
C THR A 48 -5.78 8.38 -13.63
N ALA A 49 -6.97 8.22 -14.21
CA ALA A 49 -8.10 9.14 -13.97
C ALA A 49 -8.60 9.07 -12.52
N LEU A 50 -8.73 7.85 -11.95
CA LEU A 50 -9.13 7.67 -10.55
C LEU A 50 -8.01 8.03 -9.56
N LEU A 51 -6.76 7.67 -9.87
CA LEU A 51 -5.60 7.87 -9.00
C LEU A 51 -4.52 8.71 -9.70
N PRO A 52 -4.76 10.01 -9.96
CA PRO A 52 -3.85 10.85 -10.75
C PRO A 52 -2.46 11.05 -10.12
N LYS A 53 -2.32 10.75 -8.82
CA LYS A 53 -1.06 10.84 -8.08
C LYS A 53 -0.24 9.54 -8.11
N ILE A 54 -0.79 8.41 -8.57
CA ILE A 54 -0.08 7.11 -8.58
C ILE A 54 1.17 7.11 -9.45
N GLY A 55 1.14 7.89 -10.53
CA GLY A 55 2.26 8.09 -11.47
C GLY A 55 3.21 9.21 -11.06
N GLN A 56 3.00 9.86 -9.92
CA GLN A 56 3.82 10.98 -9.50
C GLN A 56 4.93 10.52 -8.55
N PRO A 57 6.15 11.05 -8.70
CA PRO A 57 7.22 10.90 -7.73
C PRO A 57 6.77 11.28 -6.32
N HIS A 58 6.74 10.32 -5.40
CA HIS A 58 6.53 10.61 -3.98
C HIS A 58 7.89 10.75 -3.29
N ALA A 59 8.30 11.98 -3.00
CA ALA A 59 9.46 12.22 -2.14
C ALA A 59 9.00 12.33 -0.68
N PRO A 60 9.57 11.57 0.27
CA PRO A 60 9.44 11.94 1.67
C PRO A 60 10.09 13.31 1.89
N ALA A 61 9.54 14.13 2.80
CA ALA A 61 9.98 15.50 3.08
C ALA A 61 11.44 15.65 3.61
N SER A 62 12.22 14.56 3.61
CA SER A 62 13.60 14.49 4.05
C SER A 62 14.57 14.62 2.87
N ARG A 63 15.68 15.36 3.08
CA ARG A 63 16.67 15.90 2.13
C ARG A 63 17.47 14.87 1.28
N HIS A 64 16.97 13.67 1.06
CA HIS A 64 17.61 12.61 0.26
C HIS A 64 16.65 12.06 -0.82
N SER A 65 16.08 12.95 -1.64
CA SER A 65 15.02 12.61 -2.61
C SER A 65 15.47 11.71 -3.77
N SER A 66 16.68 11.89 -4.31
CA SER A 66 17.10 11.18 -5.54
C SER A 66 17.34 9.68 -5.35
N LYS A 67 17.97 9.25 -4.24
CA LYS A 67 18.23 7.83 -3.95
C LYS A 67 17.01 7.06 -3.49
N GLN A 68 15.97 7.74 -2.97
CA GLN A 68 14.74 7.08 -2.57
C GLN A 68 13.74 6.93 -3.72
N LEU A 69 13.71 7.89 -4.65
CA LEU A 69 12.91 7.77 -5.86
C LEU A 69 13.35 6.57 -6.73
N ALA A 70 14.67 6.34 -6.80
CA ALA A 70 15.21 5.15 -7.46
C ALA A 70 14.84 3.82 -6.78
N LYS A 71 14.43 3.85 -5.51
CA LYS A 71 14.02 2.65 -4.75
C LYS A 71 12.52 2.38 -4.82
N HIS A 72 11.73 3.42 -5.09
CA HIS A 72 10.28 3.38 -5.16
C HIS A 72 9.82 4.21 -6.37
N PRO A 73 10.03 3.69 -7.60
CA PRO A 73 9.53 4.36 -8.79
C PRO A 73 8.00 4.48 -8.72
N PRO A 74 7.41 5.57 -9.23
CA PRO A 74 5.96 5.65 -9.38
C PRO A 74 5.47 4.62 -10.41
N LEU A 75 4.15 4.39 -10.47
CA LEU A 75 3.53 3.59 -11.53
C LEU A 75 2.92 4.55 -12.55
N THR A 76 3.68 4.89 -13.59
CA THR A 76 3.27 5.88 -14.59
C THR A 76 2.26 5.31 -15.59
N GLN A 77 1.53 6.19 -16.28
CA GLN A 77 0.66 5.78 -17.38
C GLN A 77 1.44 5.09 -18.51
N GLU A 78 2.67 5.55 -18.78
CA GLU A 78 3.56 4.93 -19.78
C GLU A 78 3.92 3.49 -19.38
N GLN A 79 4.28 3.24 -18.12
CA GLN A 79 4.56 1.87 -17.65
C GLN A 79 3.32 0.98 -17.74
N LEU A 80 2.13 1.51 -17.40
CA LEU A 80 0.89 0.77 -17.54
C LEU A 80 0.58 0.43 -19.01
N ALA A 81 0.90 1.34 -19.94
CA ALA A 81 0.73 1.13 -21.38
C ALA A 81 1.80 0.17 -21.97
N ASP A 82 3.01 0.18 -21.43
CA ASP A 82 4.08 -0.76 -21.79
C ASP A 82 3.78 -2.18 -21.28
N GLY A 83 3.10 -2.28 -20.12
CA GLY A 83 2.60 -3.51 -19.53
C GLY A 83 3.26 -3.81 -18.18
N GLU A 84 2.43 -3.88 -17.14
CA GLU A 84 2.81 -4.23 -15.78
C GLU A 84 1.93 -5.39 -15.26
N PRO A 85 2.50 -6.35 -14.49
CA PRO A 85 1.72 -7.42 -13.86
C PRO A 85 0.67 -6.88 -12.90
N LEU A 86 -0.52 -7.49 -12.87
CA LEU A 86 -1.65 -6.98 -12.09
C LEU A 86 -1.37 -6.97 -10.57
N GLY A 87 -0.61 -7.90 -10.01
CA GLY A 87 -0.22 -7.81 -8.60
C GLY A 87 0.73 -6.64 -8.31
N HIS A 88 1.54 -6.21 -9.28
CA HIS A 88 2.33 -4.98 -9.16
C HIS A 88 1.43 -3.75 -9.15
N VAL A 89 0.40 -3.74 -10.01
CA VAL A 89 -0.61 -2.68 -10.02
C VAL A 89 -1.37 -2.62 -8.68
N ILE A 90 -1.87 -3.75 -8.19
CA ILE A 90 -2.57 -3.84 -6.89
C ILE A 90 -1.69 -3.32 -5.75
N GLN A 91 -0.39 -3.65 -5.75
CA GLN A 91 0.56 -3.13 -4.78
C GLN A 91 0.64 -1.58 -4.81
N HIS A 92 0.75 -0.98 -5.99
CA HIS A 92 0.80 0.47 -6.13
C HIS A 92 -0.51 1.15 -5.74
N VAL A 93 -1.65 0.56 -6.09
CA VAL A 93 -2.98 1.04 -5.69
C VAL A 93 -3.13 1.00 -4.17
N ALA A 94 -2.79 -0.11 -3.51
CA ALA A 94 -2.90 -0.23 -2.05
C ALA A 94 -2.03 0.79 -1.30
N LEU A 95 -0.83 1.09 -1.83
CA LEU A 95 0.03 2.13 -1.27
C LEU A 95 -0.54 3.54 -1.53
N GLU A 96 -1.11 3.79 -2.71
CA GLU A 96 -1.67 5.10 -3.06
C GLU A 96 -2.93 5.42 -2.28
N LEU A 97 -3.82 4.44 -2.08
CA LEU A 97 -5.00 4.57 -1.22
C LEU A 97 -4.62 5.05 0.18
N GLN A 98 -3.59 4.43 0.78
CA GLN A 98 -3.10 4.84 2.09
C GLN A 98 -2.52 6.26 2.07
N ARG A 99 -1.76 6.63 1.03
CA ARG A 99 -1.19 7.98 0.90
C ARG A 99 -2.24 9.06 0.76
N GLN A 100 -3.33 8.81 0.02
CA GLN A 100 -4.43 9.75 -0.10
C GLN A 100 -5.18 9.95 1.23
N ALA A 101 -5.24 8.92 2.08
CA ALA A 101 -5.72 9.02 3.45
C ALA A 101 -4.71 9.63 4.45
N GLY A 102 -3.58 10.17 3.96
CA GLY A 102 -2.57 10.84 4.78
C GLY A 102 -1.56 9.90 5.45
N MET A 103 -1.47 8.64 5.01
CA MET A 103 -0.51 7.67 5.52
C MET A 103 0.70 7.52 4.58
N PRO A 104 1.90 8.04 4.94
CA PRO A 104 3.04 8.12 4.03
C PRO A 104 3.79 6.77 3.93
N VAL A 105 3.20 5.80 3.22
CA VAL A 105 3.81 4.50 2.92
C VAL A 105 4.24 4.39 1.45
N PHE A 106 5.40 3.81 1.22
CA PHE A 106 6.05 3.82 -0.11
C PHE A 106 6.66 2.48 -0.52
N TRP A 107 6.88 1.57 0.43
CA TRP A 107 7.54 0.30 0.14
C TRP A 107 6.53 -0.79 -0.18
N GLY A 108 6.73 -1.49 -1.30
CA GLY A 108 5.99 -2.68 -1.65
C GLY A 108 6.69 -3.46 -2.76
N LYS A 109 6.27 -4.70 -2.95
CA LYS A 109 6.71 -5.63 -3.99
C LYS A 109 5.59 -6.61 -4.32
N SER A 110 5.58 -7.10 -5.55
CA SER A 110 4.77 -8.26 -5.95
C SER A 110 5.67 -9.40 -6.43
N TYR A 111 5.16 -10.63 -6.31
CA TYR A 111 5.85 -11.84 -6.72
C TYR A 111 4.84 -12.87 -7.25
N PRO A 112 5.17 -13.67 -8.27
CA PRO A 112 4.36 -14.83 -8.60
C PRO A 112 4.37 -15.82 -7.43
N ALA A 113 3.23 -16.44 -7.16
CA ALA A 113 3.15 -17.57 -6.25
C ALA A 113 3.51 -18.88 -6.99
N ARG A 114 3.49 -19.99 -6.26
CA ARG A 114 3.74 -21.32 -6.85
C ARG A 114 2.54 -21.77 -7.67
N GLU A 115 1.34 -21.41 -7.24
CA GLU A 115 0.10 -21.68 -7.92
C GLU A 115 -0.06 -20.76 -9.14
N GLU A 116 -0.48 -21.34 -10.26
CA GLU A 116 -0.74 -20.59 -11.49
C GLU A 116 -1.88 -19.58 -11.28
N GLY A 117 -1.72 -18.38 -11.84
CA GLY A 117 -2.70 -17.29 -11.69
C GLY A 117 -2.75 -16.64 -10.30
N VAL A 118 -1.85 -17.02 -9.40
CA VAL A 118 -1.81 -16.48 -8.03
C VAL A 118 -0.53 -15.68 -7.80
N GLU A 119 -0.66 -14.52 -7.17
CA GLU A 119 0.47 -13.64 -6.84
C GLU A 119 0.48 -13.24 -5.37
N TYR A 120 1.69 -13.00 -4.84
CA TYR A 120 1.87 -12.31 -3.58
C TYR A 120 2.00 -10.81 -3.83
N VAL A 121 1.15 -10.04 -3.17
CA VAL A 121 1.17 -8.58 -3.13
C VAL A 121 1.58 -8.18 -1.71
N VAL A 122 2.75 -7.57 -1.58
CA VAL A 122 3.33 -7.21 -0.28
C VAL A 122 3.59 -5.72 -0.22
N PHE A 123 3.07 -5.05 0.80
CA PHE A 123 3.25 -3.60 0.92
C PHE A 123 3.28 -3.15 2.38
N ALA A 124 3.93 -2.00 2.61
CA ALA A 124 4.01 -1.40 3.93
C ALA A 124 2.67 -0.79 4.34
N TYR A 125 2.38 -0.84 5.63
CA TYR A 125 1.23 -0.16 6.22
C TYR A 125 1.65 0.81 7.30
N GLN A 126 0.88 1.90 7.46
CA GLN A 126 1.00 2.73 8.65
C GLN A 126 0.18 2.12 9.77
N GLU A 127 -1.14 2.03 9.65
CA GLU A 127 -1.97 1.32 10.62
C GLU A 127 -2.46 -0.02 10.11
N GLU A 128 -2.50 -1.04 10.98
CA GLU A 128 -2.71 -2.42 10.56
C GLU A 128 -4.09 -2.60 9.93
N ARG A 129 -5.10 -2.02 10.55
CA ARG A 129 -6.48 -2.07 10.04
C ARG A 129 -6.59 -1.35 8.70
N ALA A 130 -5.90 -0.22 8.57
CA ALA A 130 -5.85 0.55 7.33
C ALA A 130 -5.15 -0.22 6.20
N GLY A 131 -4.04 -0.89 6.50
CA GLY A 131 -3.33 -1.73 5.53
C GLY A 131 -4.16 -2.91 5.04
N ARG A 132 -4.90 -3.58 5.94
CA ARG A 132 -5.80 -4.68 5.57
C ARG A 132 -6.95 -4.20 4.69
N TYR A 133 -7.57 -3.08 5.06
CA TYR A 133 -8.63 -2.47 4.27
C TYR A 133 -8.13 -2.02 2.89
N ALA A 134 -6.95 -1.39 2.83
CA ALA A 134 -6.31 -1.00 1.57
C ALA A 134 -6.01 -2.20 0.65
N ALA A 135 -5.67 -3.36 1.21
CA ALA A 135 -5.48 -4.58 0.41
C ALA A 135 -6.78 -5.00 -0.28
N GLN A 136 -7.89 -5.02 0.46
CA GLN A 136 -9.22 -5.39 -0.06
C GLN A 136 -9.67 -4.41 -1.13
N ALA A 137 -9.67 -3.11 -0.80
CA ALA A 137 -10.09 -2.06 -1.71
C ALA A 137 -9.23 -1.99 -2.99
N ALA A 138 -7.92 -2.26 -2.89
CA ALA A 138 -7.05 -2.28 -4.06
C ALA A 138 -7.37 -3.44 -5.01
N VAL A 139 -7.63 -4.64 -4.48
CA VAL A 139 -8.02 -5.80 -5.31
C VAL A 139 -9.38 -5.55 -5.96
N GLU A 140 -10.35 -5.05 -5.20
CA GLU A 140 -11.69 -4.72 -5.71
C GLU A 140 -11.65 -3.64 -6.79
N MET A 141 -10.89 -2.56 -6.56
CA MET A 141 -10.73 -1.49 -7.55
C MET A 141 -10.07 -2.00 -8.82
N VAL A 142 -8.95 -2.71 -8.71
CA VAL A 142 -8.24 -3.21 -9.90
C VAL A 142 -9.13 -4.17 -10.68
N GLU A 143 -9.86 -5.07 -10.02
CA GLU A 143 -10.82 -5.95 -10.69
C GLU A 143 -11.92 -5.18 -11.42
N ALA A 144 -12.57 -4.22 -10.76
CA ALA A 144 -13.61 -3.38 -11.38
C ALA A 144 -13.05 -2.65 -12.61
N LEU A 145 -11.85 -2.08 -12.49
CA LEU A 145 -11.18 -1.42 -13.60
C LEU A 145 -10.79 -2.38 -14.73
N CYS A 146 -10.42 -3.62 -14.44
CA CYS A 146 -10.16 -4.63 -15.46
C CYS A 146 -11.43 -4.99 -16.24
N ARG A 147 -12.59 -4.97 -15.58
CA ARG A 147 -13.91 -5.19 -16.21
C ARG A 147 -14.48 -3.95 -16.90
N GLY A 148 -13.82 -2.80 -16.81
CA GLY A 148 -14.34 -1.54 -17.33
C GLY A 148 -15.51 -0.96 -16.53
N GLU A 149 -15.66 -1.39 -15.27
CA GLU A 149 -16.69 -0.93 -14.35
C GLU A 149 -16.25 0.36 -13.63
N GLU A 150 -17.22 1.15 -13.18
CA GLU A 150 -16.97 2.33 -12.35
C GLU A 150 -16.61 1.91 -10.91
N PHE A 151 -15.68 2.63 -10.29
CA PHE A 151 -15.30 2.43 -8.90
C PHE A 151 -15.42 3.73 -8.10
N ASN A 152 -16.18 3.71 -7.01
CA ASN A 152 -16.33 4.88 -6.15
C ASN A 152 -15.18 4.96 -5.13
N LEU A 153 -14.20 5.80 -5.43
CA LEU A 153 -13.00 5.99 -4.59
C LEU A 153 -13.31 6.70 -3.26
N LYS A 154 -14.30 7.58 -3.21
CA LYS A 154 -14.51 8.49 -2.07
C LYS A 154 -14.76 7.74 -0.74
N PRO A 155 -15.67 6.75 -0.65
CA PRO A 155 -15.88 5.99 0.59
C PRO A 155 -14.64 5.25 1.06
N VAL A 156 -13.81 4.76 0.14
CA VAL A 156 -12.57 4.05 0.48
C VAL A 156 -11.57 4.98 1.17
N ILE A 157 -11.41 6.19 0.65
CA ILE A 157 -10.50 7.18 1.25
C ILE A 157 -11.05 7.67 2.60
N ASP A 158 -12.36 7.86 2.72
CA ASP A 158 -13.00 8.28 3.97
C ASP A 158 -12.82 7.22 5.07
N GLU A 159 -13.07 5.94 4.75
CA GLU A 159 -12.85 4.84 5.71
C GLU A 159 -11.37 4.74 6.12
N LEU A 160 -10.43 4.83 5.18
CA LEU A 160 -9.00 4.83 5.51
C LEU A 160 -8.59 6.02 6.39
N HIS A 161 -9.21 7.18 6.16
CA HIS A 161 -8.98 8.36 6.98
C HIS A 161 -9.52 8.16 8.40
N ASP A 162 -10.72 7.61 8.55
CA ASP A 162 -11.34 7.36 9.86
C ASP A 162 -10.55 6.32 10.66
N ILE A 163 -10.12 5.21 10.02
CA ILE A 163 -9.22 4.24 10.64
C ILE A 163 -7.95 4.91 11.14
N ARG A 164 -7.36 5.81 10.35
CA ARG A 164 -6.15 6.54 10.73
C ARG A 164 -6.42 7.45 11.92
N GLU A 165 -7.50 8.23 11.94
CA GLU A 165 -7.79 9.13 13.06
C GLU A 165 -8.09 8.37 14.37
N GLU A 166 -8.65 7.16 14.29
CA GLU A 166 -8.88 6.31 15.46
C GLU A 166 -7.60 5.68 16.03
N GLU A 167 -6.66 5.28 15.16
CA GLU A 167 -5.49 4.48 15.55
C GLU A 167 -4.19 5.28 15.65
N PHE A 168 -4.05 6.36 14.87
CA PHE A 168 -2.81 7.12 14.77
C PHE A 168 -2.65 8.14 15.90
N PHE A 169 -1.42 8.31 16.37
CA PHE A 169 -1.08 9.40 17.26
C PHE A 169 -1.15 10.73 16.51
N GLY A 170 -1.84 11.73 17.07
CA GLY A 170 -1.82 13.08 16.51
C GLY A 170 -0.38 13.56 16.21
N PRO A 171 -0.20 14.47 15.23
CA PRO A 171 1.11 14.81 14.65
C PRO A 171 2.16 15.28 15.69
N SER A 172 1.72 15.98 16.73
CA SER A 172 2.57 16.41 17.84
C SER A 172 3.15 15.21 18.62
N THR A 173 2.31 14.23 18.94
CA THR A 173 2.71 13.01 19.64
C THR A 173 3.61 12.15 18.76
N TRP A 174 3.25 12.00 17.47
CA TRP A 174 4.10 11.29 16.51
C TRP A 174 5.50 11.91 16.40
N SER A 175 5.61 13.25 16.44
CA SER A 175 6.92 13.92 16.36
C SER A 175 7.84 13.54 17.52
N ILE A 176 7.29 13.41 18.73
CA ILE A 176 8.03 12.96 19.93
C ILE A 176 8.44 11.49 19.78
N VAL A 177 7.50 10.64 19.37
CA VAL A 177 7.74 9.20 19.18
C VAL A 177 8.79 8.93 18.11
N ALA A 178 8.70 9.63 16.97
CA ALA A 178 9.63 9.49 15.86
C ALA A 178 11.05 9.91 16.28
N GLU A 179 11.20 10.98 17.06
CA GLU A 179 12.49 11.41 17.58
C GLU A 179 13.04 10.48 18.68
N ALA A 180 12.18 9.86 19.49
CA ALA A 180 12.62 8.82 20.42
C ALA A 180 13.14 7.58 19.65
N ALA A 181 12.40 7.14 18.63
CA ALA A 181 12.79 6.03 17.78
C ALA A 181 14.09 6.30 17.00
N SER A 182 14.32 7.54 16.54
CA SER A 182 15.57 7.94 15.85
C SER A 182 16.82 7.77 16.75
N ARG A 183 16.62 7.81 18.07
CA ARG A 183 17.64 7.60 19.11
C ARG A 183 17.69 6.16 19.64
N ASN A 184 17.02 5.22 18.97
CA ASN A 184 16.86 3.82 19.39
C ASN A 184 16.16 3.66 20.75
N ILE A 185 15.31 4.60 21.13
CA ILE A 185 14.45 4.45 22.32
C ILE A 185 13.15 3.76 21.85
N PRO A 186 12.87 2.53 22.31
CA PRO A 186 11.67 1.83 21.90
C PRO A 186 10.45 2.48 22.56
N TYR A 187 9.26 2.26 22.01
CA TYR A 187 8.02 2.78 22.59
C TYR A 187 6.89 1.77 22.52
N ILE A 188 5.94 1.88 23.45
CA ILE A 188 4.73 1.06 23.49
C ILE A 188 3.55 1.99 23.68
N GLN A 189 2.53 1.86 22.82
CA GLN A 189 1.22 2.41 23.11
C GLN A 189 0.48 1.46 24.04
N LEU A 190 0.03 1.97 25.18
CA LEU A 190 -0.78 1.17 26.09
C LEU A 190 -2.16 0.97 25.46
N LYS A 191 -2.60 -0.30 25.42
CA LYS A 191 -3.86 -0.70 24.78
C LYS A 191 -5.02 0.19 25.22
N ASN A 192 -5.84 0.61 24.26
CA ASN A 192 -7.04 1.44 24.48
C ASN A 192 -6.76 2.75 25.23
N SER A 193 -5.56 3.33 25.04
CA SER A 193 -5.21 4.62 25.61
C SER A 193 -4.42 5.46 24.62
N SER A 194 -4.44 6.77 24.85
CA SER A 194 -3.54 7.73 24.19
C SER A 194 -2.15 7.79 24.85
N ILE A 195 -1.89 6.95 25.86
CA ILE A 195 -0.63 6.95 26.60
C ILE A 195 0.41 6.16 25.83
N ILE A 196 1.55 6.81 25.61
CA ILE A 196 2.74 6.19 25.03
C ILE A 196 3.81 6.12 26.10
N GLN A 197 4.30 4.91 26.34
CA GLN A 197 5.49 4.68 27.15
C GLN A 197 6.73 4.70 26.25
N LEU A 198 7.72 5.52 26.60
CA LEU A 198 9.04 5.51 25.98
C LEU A 198 9.99 4.70 26.88
N GLY A 199 10.69 3.73 26.29
CA GLY A 199 11.63 2.83 26.95
C GLY A 199 10.98 1.59 27.57
N TYR A 200 11.66 0.45 27.39
CA TYR A 200 11.46 -0.83 28.08
C TYR A 200 12.64 -1.77 27.79
#